data_AF-A0A2E4C9G3-F1
#
_entry.id   AF-A0A2E4C9G3-F1
#
_cell.length_a   1.000
_cell.length_b   1.000
_cell.length_c   1.000
_cell.angle_alpha   90.00
_cell.angle_beta   90.00
_cell.angle_gamma   90.00
#
_symmetry.space_group_name_H-M   'P 1'
#
loop_
_entity.id
_entity.type
_entity.pdbx_description
1 polymer ?
#
loop_
_entity_poly.entity_id
_entity_poly.type
_entity_poly.pdbx_seq_one_letter_code
_entity_poly.pdbx_strand_id
1 'polypeptide(L)'
;MRLKALTLTLIILCSSCATNPEWDGSQKTNFLRACRREAGYEKQDLCTPLAVEIEAKIKQGEPKTCLLFAANDIAMAANPDEQQQARQRFDNC
;
A
#
# COMPACT_ATOMS: atom_id res chain seq x y z
N MET A 1 22.30 -46.82 -18.35
CA MET A 1 21.75 -47.39 -17.10
C MET A 1 22.10 -46.41 -15.99
N ARG A 2 21.14 -45.58 -15.57
CA ARG A 2 20.33 -45.72 -14.33
C ARG A 2 21.12 -45.44 -13.04
N LEU A 3 20.79 -44.30 -12.41
CA LEU A 3 20.52 -44.02 -10.99
C LEU A 3 20.60 -42.48 -10.85
N LYS A 4 19.53 -41.68 -10.86
CA LYS A 4 18.42 -41.53 -9.87
C LYS A 4 18.92 -41.56 -8.42
N ALA A 5 19.23 -40.38 -7.89
CA ALA A 5 19.42 -40.03 -6.46
C ALA A 5 20.10 -38.65 -6.47
N LEU A 6 19.68 -37.57 -5.80
CA LEU A 6 18.74 -37.39 -4.71
C LEU A 6 18.15 -35.98 -4.88
N THR A 7 16.83 -35.90 -4.87
CA THR A 7 16.06 -34.72 -4.49
C THR A 7 16.51 -34.23 -3.12
N LEU A 8 17.20 -33.08 -3.05
CA LEU A 8 17.33 -32.31 -1.82
C LEU A 8 16.17 -31.31 -1.76
N THR A 9 15.06 -31.79 -1.22
CA THR A 9 14.07 -31.00 -0.50
C THR A 9 14.75 -30.22 0.63
N LEU A 10 14.72 -28.89 0.56
CA LEU A 10 14.63 -28.01 1.72
C LEU A 10 14.14 -26.64 1.21
N ILE A 11 12.83 -26.49 1.04
CA ILE A 11 12.02 -25.77 2.02
C ILE A 11 12.66 -24.40 2.31
N ILE A 12 12.52 -23.47 1.37
CA ILE A 12 12.56 -22.03 1.71
C ILE A 12 11.13 -21.67 2.13
N LEU A 13 10.71 -22.23 3.26
CA LEU A 13 9.61 -21.71 4.09
C LEU A 13 10.15 -20.49 4.82
N CYS A 14 10.26 -19.38 4.10
CA CYS A 14 10.04 -18.08 4.71
C CYS A 14 8.81 -17.55 3.96
N SER A 15 7.58 -18.01 4.21
CA SER A 15 6.83 -17.63 5.42
C SER A 15 7.38 -16.37 6.07
N SER A 16 7.56 -15.30 5.28
CA SER A 16 7.36 -13.97 5.82
C SER A 16 5.86 -13.85 6.13
N CYS A 17 5.43 -14.51 7.21
CA CYS A 17 4.44 -13.92 8.10
C CYS A 17 5.13 -12.68 8.70
N ALA A 18 5.38 -11.68 7.85
CA ALA A 18 5.65 -10.34 8.30
C ALA A 18 4.36 -9.96 9.01
N THR A 19 4.42 -9.93 10.34
CA THR A 19 3.47 -9.25 11.21
C THR A 19 2.83 -8.11 10.43
N ASN A 20 1.52 -8.23 10.16
CA ASN A 20 0.73 -7.24 9.43
C ASN A 20 1.25 -5.85 9.79
N PRO A 21 1.72 -5.04 8.82
CA PRO A 21 2.35 -3.77 9.14
C PRO A 21 1.29 -2.94 9.86
N GLU A 22 1.44 -2.81 11.17
CA GLU A 22 0.42 -2.29 12.06
C GLU A 22 0.06 -0.87 11.59
N TRP A 23 -1.15 -0.72 11.02
CA TRP A 23 -1.70 0.59 10.68
C TRP A 23 -2.31 1.17 11.96
N ASP A 24 -1.44 1.68 12.83
CA ASP A 24 -1.84 2.25 14.10
C ASP A 24 -2.38 3.69 13.94
N GLY A 25 -2.98 4.22 15.02
CA GLY A 25 -3.55 5.56 15.03
C GLY A 25 -2.53 6.68 14.79
N SER A 26 -1.26 6.49 15.14
CA SER A 26 -0.19 7.45 14.88
C SER A 26 0.16 7.51 13.39
N GLN A 27 0.23 6.36 12.72
CA GLN A 27 0.49 6.28 11.28
C GLN A 27 -0.65 6.91 10.47
N LYS A 28 -1.90 6.62 10.86
CA LYS A 28 -3.08 7.26 10.28
C LYS A 28 -3.04 8.78 10.43
N THR A 29 -2.69 9.27 11.62
CA THR A 29 -2.58 10.71 11.90
C THR A 29 -1.47 11.35 11.08
N ASN A 30 -0.32 10.70 10.97
CA ASN A 30 0.82 11.20 10.18
C ASN A 30 0.51 11.25 8.69
N PHE A 31 -0.14 10.21 8.15
CA PHE A 31 -0.61 10.20 6.77
C PHE A 31 -1.60 11.34 6.51
N LEU A 32 -2.63 11.49 7.34
CA LEU A 32 -3.63 12.56 7.18
C LEU A 32 -2.99 13.94 7.21
N ARG A 33 -2.01 14.16 8.11
CA ARG A 33 -1.29 15.43 8.19
C ARG A 33 -0.46 15.70 6.94
N ALA A 34 0.27 14.70 6.46
CA ALA A 34 1.12 14.84 5.27
C ALA A 34 0.27 15.03 4.01
N CYS A 35 -0.70 14.15 3.77
CA CYS A 35 -1.60 14.20 2.62
C CYS A 35 -2.31 15.55 2.52
N ARG A 36 -2.90 16.06 3.62
CA ARG A 36 -3.62 17.35 3.57
C ARG A 36 -2.70 18.54 3.30
N ARG A 37 -1.47 18.49 3.81
CA ARG A 37 -0.46 19.53 3.53
C ARG A 37 -0.04 19.53 2.06
N GLU A 38 0.08 18.35 1.45
CA GLU A 38 0.57 18.18 0.08
C GLU A 38 -0.53 18.35 -0.97
N ALA A 39 -1.73 17.87 -0.71
CA ALA A 39 -2.89 17.97 -1.60
C ALA A 39 -3.40 19.41 -1.80
N GLY A 40 -3.09 20.31 -0.85
CA GLY A 40 -3.61 21.67 -0.84
C GLY A 40 -5.08 21.76 -0.44
N TYR A 41 -5.61 22.98 -0.36
CA TYR A 41 -6.93 23.24 0.24
C TYR A 41 -8.09 22.55 -0.51
N GLU A 42 -7.95 22.36 -1.81
CA GLU A 42 -9.01 21.86 -2.68
C GLU A 42 -9.17 20.33 -2.65
N LYS A 43 -8.14 19.59 -2.23
CA LYS A 43 -8.08 18.11 -2.35
C LYS A 43 -7.88 17.39 -1.01
N GLN A 44 -7.83 18.14 0.09
CA GLN A 44 -7.62 17.60 1.44
C GLN A 44 -8.79 16.74 1.95
N ASP A 45 -9.96 16.82 1.32
CA ASP A 45 -11.11 15.94 1.57
C ASP A 45 -10.85 14.50 1.11
N LEU A 46 -10.04 14.29 0.07
CA LEU A 46 -9.61 12.96 -0.42
C LEU A 46 -8.80 12.17 0.62
N CYS A 47 -8.08 12.86 1.50
CA CYS A 47 -7.15 12.22 2.44
C CYS A 47 -7.86 11.33 3.46
N THR A 48 -9.09 11.66 3.87
CA THR A 48 -9.80 10.87 4.90
C THR A 48 -10.30 9.53 4.34
N PRO A 49 -10.99 9.48 3.18
CA PRO A 49 -11.29 8.23 2.49
C PRO A 49 -10.05 7.39 2.21
N LEU A 50 -8.97 7.98 1.68
CA LEU A 50 -7.73 7.27 1.40
C LEU A 50 -7.14 6.60 2.64
N ALA A 51 -7.18 7.27 3.80
CA ALA A 51 -6.70 6.67 5.06
C ALA A 51 -7.52 5.45 5.48
N VAL A 52 -8.82 5.41 5.17
CA VAL A 52 -9.70 4.26 5.44
C VAL A 52 -9.41 3.13 4.44
N GLU A 53 -9.21 3.45 3.16
CA GLU A 53 -8.86 2.46 2.14
C GLU A 53 -7.50 1.82 2.40
N ILE A 54 -6.49 2.59 2.79
CA ILE A 54 -5.16 2.09 3.21
C ILE A 54 -5.31 1.12 4.38
N GLU A 55 -6.06 1.50 5.41
CA GLU A 55 -6.31 0.65 6.58
C GLU A 55 -6.96 -0.69 6.19
N ALA A 56 -7.94 -0.65 5.28
CA ALA A 56 -8.62 -1.84 4.80
C ALA A 56 -7.68 -2.75 3.99
N LYS A 57 -6.90 -2.19 3.06
CA LYS A 57 -5.95 -2.94 2.22
C LYS A 57 -4.79 -3.52 3.02
N ILE A 58 -4.26 -2.80 4.01
CA ILE A 58 -3.25 -3.34 4.94
C ILE A 58 -3.80 -4.55 5.70
N LYS A 59 -5.06 -4.51 6.17
CA LYS A 59 -5.70 -5.66 6.83
C LYS A 59 -5.87 -6.87 5.89
N GLN A 60 -5.90 -6.65 4.59
CA GLN A 60 -5.92 -7.70 3.55
C GLN A 60 -4.52 -8.24 3.21
N GLY A 61 -3.46 -7.65 3.77
CA GLY A 61 -2.08 -8.08 3.53
C GLY A 61 -1.34 -7.27 2.46
N GLU A 62 -1.96 -6.21 1.92
CA GLU A 62 -1.35 -5.39 0.88
C GLU A 62 -0.16 -4.57 1.40
N PRO A 63 0.86 -4.33 0.57
CA PRO A 63 2.09 -3.67 0.99
C PRO A 63 1.86 -2.18 1.31
N LYS A 64 1.99 -1.85 2.60
CA LYS A 64 1.85 -0.47 3.14
C LYS A 64 2.58 0.59 2.32
N THR A 65 3.83 0.33 1.93
CA THR A 65 4.65 1.28 1.17
C THR A 65 4.01 1.64 -0.17
N CYS A 66 3.50 0.65 -0.92
CA CYS A 66 2.82 0.91 -2.19
C CYS A 66 1.56 1.76 -1.97
N LEU A 67 0.74 1.37 -0.99
CA LEU A 67 -0.52 2.07 -0.68
C LEU A 67 -0.29 3.54 -0.33
N LEU A 68 0.73 3.84 0.49
CA LEU A 68 1.03 5.20 0.91
C LEU A 68 1.50 6.08 -0.26
N PHE A 69 2.38 5.57 -1.12
CA PHE A 69 2.84 6.31 -2.29
C PHE A 69 1.70 6.55 -3.29
N ALA A 70 0.95 5.50 -3.64
CA ALA A 70 -0.14 5.62 -4.59
C ALA A 70 -1.28 6.51 -4.07
N ALA A 71 -1.62 6.45 -2.77
CA ALA A 71 -2.59 7.35 -2.16
C ALA A 71 -2.15 8.81 -2.20
N ASN A 72 -0.86 9.08 -1.98
CA ASN A 72 -0.33 10.44 -2.10
C ASN A 72 -0.42 10.95 -3.55
N ASP A 73 -0.08 10.11 -4.52
CA ASP A 73 -0.22 10.43 -5.94
C ASP A 73 -1.67 10.76 -6.32
N ILE A 74 -2.66 10.02 -5.78
CA ILE A 74 -4.09 10.33 -5.98
C ILE A 74 -4.43 11.72 -5.45
N ALA A 75 -3.95 12.07 -4.26
CA ALA A 75 -4.25 13.34 -3.62
C ALA A 75 -3.57 14.53 -4.30
N MET A 76 -2.39 14.32 -4.88
CA MET A 76 -1.59 15.36 -5.55
C MET A 76 -1.81 15.48 -7.06
N ALA A 77 -2.44 14.49 -7.70
CA ALA A 77 -2.63 14.43 -9.16
C ALA A 77 -3.13 15.76 -9.74
N ALA A 78 -2.45 16.28 -10.76
CA ALA A 78 -2.73 17.61 -11.30
C ALA A 78 -4.05 17.67 -12.09
N ASN A 79 -4.45 16.53 -12.66
CA ASN A 79 -5.62 16.39 -13.52
C ASN A 79 -6.29 15.01 -13.29
N PRO A 80 -7.52 14.81 -13.81
CA PRO A 80 -8.26 13.56 -13.62
C PRO A 80 -7.56 12.31 -14.20
N ASP A 81 -6.82 12.44 -15.30
CA ASP A 81 -6.15 11.31 -15.94
C ASP A 81 -5.00 10.78 -15.06
N GLU A 82 -4.19 11.68 -14.51
CA GLU A 82 -3.15 11.34 -13.53
C GLU A 82 -3.75 10.73 -12.27
N GLN A 83 -4.89 11.28 -11.81
CA GLN A 83 -5.59 10.77 -10.62
C GLN A 83 -6.08 9.34 -10.87
N GLN A 84 -6.61 9.06 -12.06
CA GLN A 84 -7.07 7.73 -12.44
C GLN A 84 -5.90 6.74 -12.56
N GLN A 85 -4.76 7.16 -13.11
CA GLN A 85 -3.56 6.32 -13.16
C GLN A 85 -3.01 6.01 -11.76
N ALA A 86 -2.99 7.00 -10.87
CA ALA A 86 -2.60 6.79 -9.47
C ALA A 86 -3.60 5.86 -8.76
N ARG A 87 -4.90 6.00 -9.04
CA ARG A 87 -5.94 5.10 -8.54
C ARG A 87 -5.72 3.66 -8.99
N GLN A 88 -5.43 3.43 -10.26
CA GLN A 88 -5.09 2.10 -10.76
C GLN A 88 -3.85 1.51 -10.07
N ARG A 89 -2.82 2.32 -9.81
CA ARG A 89 -1.64 1.87 -9.05
C ARG A 89 -2.01 1.48 -7.62
N PHE A 90 -2.84 2.27 -6.96
CA PHE A 90 -3.33 1.99 -5.60
C PHE A 90 -4.17 0.70 -5.53
N ASP A 91 -4.99 0.46 -6.54
CA ASP A 91 -5.85 -0.72 -6.61
C ASP A 91 -5.03 -2.02 -6.82
N ASN A 92 -3.83 -1.93 -7.41
CA ASN A 92 -2.95 -3.06 -7.77
C ASN A 92 -1.74 -3.28 -6.84
N CYS A 93 -1.73 -2.69 -5.63
CA CYS A 93 -0.54 -2.64 -4.76
C CYS A 93 0.01 -3.98 -4.22
#